data_AF-A0A377PWX6-F1
#
_entry.id   AF-A0A377PWX6-F1
#
_cell.length_a   1.000
_cell.length_b   1.000
_cell.length_c   1.000
_cell.angle_alpha   90.00
_cell.angle_beta   90.00
_cell.angle_gamma   90.00
#
_symmetry.space_group_name_H-M   'P 1'
#
loop_
_entity.id
_entity.type
_entity.pdbx_description
1 polymer ?
#
loop_
_entity_poly.entity_id
_entity_poly.type
_entity_poly.pdbx_seq_one_letter_code
_entity_poly.pdbx_strand_id
1 'polypeptide(L)'
;MNKWVETKVFDQGELEVFYKGLGKNLEGYVNMSDDGVEIFDELKKWEDLHNGKNFILEAGFSDHQKSIKINFINGKFYVLEVDLSQIPSEYKNENCFLVRGDSRIAKITQVWEDVKNQECLGFESLELKYLFFSGFGVRGNNGK
;
A
#
# COMPACT_ATOMS: atom_id res chain seq x y z
N MET A 1 -1.09 19.21 -10.72
CA MET A 1 -0.85 18.24 -9.64
C MET A 1 -1.86 17.13 -9.84
N ASN A 2 -1.40 16.00 -10.36
CA ASN A 2 -2.28 14.88 -10.70
C ASN A 2 -2.68 14.19 -9.39
N LYS A 3 -3.93 14.37 -8.96
CA LYS A 3 -4.42 13.81 -7.69
C LYS A 3 -5.00 12.41 -7.91
N TRP A 4 -4.14 11.44 -8.22
CA TRP A 4 -4.55 10.03 -8.25
C TRP A 4 -4.64 9.42 -6.85
N VAL A 5 -3.85 9.95 -5.92
CA VAL A 5 -3.74 9.44 -4.56
C VAL A 5 -4.55 10.31 -3.60
N GLU A 6 -5.44 9.68 -2.85
CA GLU A 6 -6.12 10.28 -1.72
C GLU A 6 -5.28 10.04 -0.45
N THR A 7 -5.12 11.07 0.38
CA THR A 7 -4.36 10.98 1.64
C THR A 7 -5.26 11.37 2.81
N LYS A 8 -5.30 10.51 3.82
CA LYS A 8 -6.06 10.68 5.05
C LYS A 8 -5.13 10.51 6.25
N VAL A 9 -5.43 11.21 7.33
CA VAL A 9 -4.71 11.09 8.60
C VAL A 9 -5.71 10.74 9.68
N PHE A 10 -5.43 9.67 10.40
CA PHE A 10 -6.31 9.14 11.44
C PHE A 10 -5.60 9.00 12.78
N ASP A 11 -6.35 9.11 13.87
CA ASP A 11 -6.01 8.43 15.12
C ASP A 11 -6.46 6.96 15.11
N GLN A 12 -6.24 6.25 16.22
CA GLN A 12 -6.56 4.81 16.32
C GLN A 12 -8.05 4.53 16.13
N GLY A 13 -8.94 5.36 16.72
CA GLY A 13 -10.37 5.14 16.65
C GLY A 13 -10.93 5.44 15.25
N GLU A 14 -10.44 6.51 14.63
CA GLU A 14 -10.76 6.83 13.24
C GLU A 14 -10.26 5.74 12.27
N LEU A 15 -9.06 5.20 12.50
CA LEU A 15 -8.52 4.11 11.70
C LEU A 15 -9.37 2.84 11.84
N GLU A 16 -9.83 2.50 13.04
CA GLU A 16 -10.71 1.35 13.25
C GLU A 16 -12.01 1.48 12.43
N VAL A 17 -12.64 2.65 12.46
CA VAL A 17 -13.87 2.91 11.69
C VAL A 17 -13.59 2.79 10.19
N PHE A 18 -12.49 3.39 9.72
CA PHE A 18 -12.08 3.28 8.32
C PHE A 18 -11.85 1.82 7.91
N TYR A 19 -11.07 1.08 8.69
CA TYR A 19 -10.71 -0.31 8.42
C TYR A 19 -11.94 -1.21 8.36
N LYS A 20 -12.89 -1.05 9.30
CA LYS A 20 -14.14 -1.81 9.31
C LYS A 20 -15.06 -1.50 8.12
N GLY A 21 -14.88 -0.34 7.49
CA GLY A 21 -15.56 0.06 6.26
C GLY A 21 -14.97 -0.55 4.98
N LEU A 22 -13.81 -1.21 5.05
CA LEU A 22 -13.16 -1.80 3.89
C LEU A 22 -13.91 -3.04 3.36
N GLY A 23 -13.78 -3.29 2.06
CA GLY A 23 -14.35 -4.47 1.41
C GLY A 23 -13.66 -5.76 1.86
N LYS A 24 -14.36 -6.90 1.76
CA LYS A 24 -13.85 -8.21 2.20
C LYS A 24 -12.82 -8.85 1.25
N ASN A 25 -12.83 -8.47 -0.02
CA ASN A 25 -12.01 -9.09 -1.08
C ASN A 25 -10.66 -8.38 -1.27
N LEU A 26 -10.06 -7.91 -0.17
CA LEU A 26 -8.74 -7.30 -0.18
C LEU A 26 -7.73 -8.30 0.36
N GLU A 27 -6.81 -8.74 -0.48
CA GLU A 27 -5.62 -9.43 -0.01
C GLU A 27 -4.63 -8.39 0.53
N GLY A 28 -3.68 -8.84 1.34
CA GLY A 28 -2.70 -7.91 1.84
C GLY A 28 -1.76 -8.44 2.89
N TYR A 29 -1.00 -7.51 3.43
CA TYR A 29 -0.12 -7.74 4.57
C TYR A 29 -0.37 -6.69 5.63
N VAL A 30 -0.10 -7.08 6.87
CA VAL A 30 -0.11 -6.18 8.02
C VAL A 30 1.12 -6.45 8.88
N ASN A 31 1.79 -5.38 9.30
CA ASN A 31 2.86 -5.43 10.27
C ASN A 31 2.33 -4.80 11.56
N MET A 32 2.14 -5.61 12.60
CA MET A 32 1.61 -5.15 13.88
C MET A 32 2.74 -4.68 14.80
N SER A 33 2.42 -3.85 15.79
CA SER A 33 3.40 -3.31 16.75
C SER A 33 3.96 -4.36 17.72
N ASP A 34 3.22 -5.43 17.97
CA ASP A 34 3.54 -6.48 18.93
C ASP A 34 3.92 -7.81 18.29
N ASP A 35 3.74 -7.95 16.98
CA ASP A 35 3.99 -9.16 16.20
C ASP A 35 4.84 -8.85 14.95
N GLY A 36 5.08 -9.87 14.13
CA GLY A 36 5.73 -9.72 12.84
C GLY A 36 4.76 -9.35 11.70
N VAL A 37 5.29 -9.37 10.48
CA VAL A 37 4.47 -9.22 9.27
C VAL A 37 3.63 -10.48 9.07
N GLU A 38 2.33 -10.30 8.93
CA GLU A 38 1.39 -11.32 8.52
C GLU A 38 0.83 -11.01 7.13
N ILE A 39 0.57 -12.07 6.35
CA ILE A 39 0.05 -11.98 4.99
C ILE A 39 -1.22 -12.83 4.87
N PHE A 40 -2.23 -12.32 4.18
CA PHE A 40 -3.54 -12.95 4.04
C PHE A 40 -4.12 -12.74 2.64
N ASP A 41 -4.92 -13.71 2.19
CA ASP A 41 -5.62 -13.65 0.90
C ASP A 41 -6.95 -12.88 1.00
N GLU A 42 -7.46 -12.67 2.21
CA GLU A 42 -8.67 -11.89 2.50
C GLU A 42 -8.49 -11.06 3.77
N LEU A 43 -9.09 -9.87 3.77
CA LEU A 43 -8.94 -8.88 4.84
C LEU A 43 -9.40 -9.47 6.18
N LYS A 44 -8.46 -9.55 7.13
CA LYS A 44 -8.76 -9.97 8.49
C LYS A 44 -9.68 -8.97 9.19
N LYS A 45 -10.51 -9.45 10.13
CA LYS A 45 -11.31 -8.56 10.95
C LYS A 45 -10.41 -7.78 11.90
N TRP A 46 -10.85 -6.57 12.25
CA TRP A 46 -10.12 -5.71 13.17
C TRP A 46 -9.84 -6.39 14.51
N GLU A 47 -10.85 -7.09 15.05
CA GLU A 47 -10.79 -7.80 16.33
C GLU A 47 -9.83 -9.00 16.30
N ASP A 48 -9.58 -9.58 15.13
CA ASP A 48 -8.63 -10.68 14.98
C ASP A 48 -7.17 -10.18 14.97
N LEU A 49 -6.97 -8.91 14.61
CA LEU A 49 -5.66 -8.25 14.60
C LEU A 49 -5.35 -7.59 15.95
N HIS A 50 -6.37 -7.10 16.67
CA HIS A 50 -6.16 -6.25 17.83
C HIS A 50 -6.53 -6.93 19.15
N ASN A 51 -5.53 -7.09 20.03
CA ASN A 51 -5.68 -7.66 21.38
C ASN A 51 -5.79 -6.59 22.49
N GLY A 52 -5.88 -5.31 22.11
CA GLY A 52 -6.26 -4.19 22.98
C GLY A 52 -5.20 -3.11 23.16
N LYS A 53 -3.91 -3.40 22.95
CA LYS A 53 -2.84 -2.37 23.04
C LYS A 53 -1.96 -2.26 21.81
N ASN A 54 -2.07 -3.20 20.89
CA ASN A 54 -1.31 -3.17 19.66
C ASN A 54 -1.94 -2.24 18.63
N PHE A 55 -1.16 -1.94 17.60
CA PHE A 55 -1.57 -1.11 16.48
C PHE A 55 -0.82 -1.52 15.20
N ILE A 56 -1.32 -1.10 14.06
CA ILE A 56 -0.69 -1.35 12.75
C ILE A 56 0.52 -0.42 12.58
N LEU A 57 1.73 -0.96 12.39
CA LEU A 57 2.91 -0.17 12.00
C LEU A 57 2.86 0.18 10.52
N GLU A 58 2.61 -0.82 9.69
CA GLU A 58 2.49 -0.69 8.24
C GLU A 58 1.50 -1.72 7.72
N ALA A 59 0.71 -1.37 6.72
CA ALA A 59 -0.09 -2.34 5.98
C ALA A 59 -0.26 -1.95 4.52
N GLY A 60 -0.46 -2.97 3.68
CA GLY A 60 -0.81 -2.82 2.28
C GLY A 60 -1.94 -3.77 1.91
N PHE A 61 -3.04 -3.24 1.38
CA PHE A 61 -4.22 -4.01 0.95
C PHE A 61 -4.52 -3.73 -0.52
N SER A 62 -4.97 -4.75 -1.25
CA SER A 62 -5.26 -4.64 -2.68
C SER A 62 -6.39 -5.58 -3.11
N ASP A 63 -7.23 -5.13 -4.04
CA ASP A 63 -8.12 -5.98 -4.85
C ASP A 63 -7.60 -6.12 -6.31
N HIS A 64 -6.32 -5.84 -6.51
CA HIS A 64 -5.60 -5.70 -7.79
C HIS A 64 -5.97 -4.47 -8.63
N GLN A 65 -6.99 -3.71 -8.25
CA GLN A 65 -7.33 -2.44 -8.90
C GLN A 65 -7.07 -1.26 -7.96
N LYS A 66 -7.53 -1.35 -6.72
CA LYS A 66 -7.32 -0.37 -5.67
C LYS A 66 -6.22 -0.83 -4.75
N SER A 67 -5.42 0.12 -4.29
CA SER A 67 -4.41 -0.12 -3.26
C SER A 67 -4.65 0.82 -2.09
N ILE A 68 -4.54 0.27 -0.89
CA ILE A 68 -4.62 1.01 0.37
C ILE A 68 -3.31 0.77 1.10
N LYS A 69 -2.62 1.85 1.47
CA LYS A 69 -1.41 1.80 2.28
C LYS A 69 -1.65 2.52 3.60
N ILE A 70 -1.28 1.89 4.70
CA ILE A 70 -1.35 2.46 6.04
C ILE A 70 0.07 2.52 6.58
N ASN A 71 0.47 3.67 7.14
CA ASN A 71 1.74 3.80 7.87
C ASN A 71 1.49 4.53 9.19
N PHE A 72 2.04 4.01 10.28
CA PHE A 72 2.06 4.72 11.54
C PHE A 72 3.31 5.59 11.63
N ILE A 73 3.13 6.91 11.74
CA ILE A 73 4.21 7.88 11.83
C ILE A 73 3.85 8.87 12.93
N ASN A 74 4.73 8.96 13.94
CA ASN A 74 4.63 9.94 15.02
C ASN A 74 3.25 10.01 15.71
N GLY A 75 2.67 8.86 16.06
CA GLY A 75 1.40 8.81 16.80
C GLY A 75 0.15 8.92 15.94
N LYS A 76 0.28 8.96 14.61
CA LYS A 76 -0.84 9.06 13.66
C LYS A 76 -0.72 8.04 12.54
N PHE A 77 -1.86 7.69 11.97
CA PHE A 77 -1.94 6.78 10.82
C PHE A 77 -2.14 7.58 9.56
N TYR A 78 -1.22 7.42 8.61
CA TYR A 78 -1.29 7.99 7.29
C TYR A 78 -1.80 6.94 6.34
N VAL A 79 -3.01 7.16 5.83
CA VAL A 79 -3.69 6.27 4.90
C VAL A 79 -3.63 6.87 3.51
N LEU A 80 -3.08 6.12 2.57
CA LEU A 80 -3.03 6.46 1.16
C LEU A 80 -3.92 5.49 0.40
N GLU A 81 -4.85 6.02 -0.40
CA GLU A 81 -5.73 5.23 -1.24
C GLU A 81 -5.54 5.63 -2.70
N VAL A 82 -5.53 4.65 -3.59
CA VAL A 82 -5.38 4.89 -5.02
C VAL A 82 -6.13 3.84 -5.82
N ASP A 83 -6.78 4.26 -6.90
CA ASP A 83 -7.19 3.36 -7.98
C ASP A 83 -6.04 3.30 -9.00
N LEU A 84 -5.32 2.18 -9.01
CA LEU A 84 -4.16 1.97 -9.87
C LEU A 84 -4.53 2.04 -11.35
N SER A 85 -5.79 1.75 -11.73
CA SER A 85 -6.25 1.83 -13.12
C SER A 85 -6.34 3.26 -13.64
N GLN A 86 -6.50 4.24 -12.75
CA GLN A 86 -6.63 5.66 -13.09
C GLN A 86 -5.28 6.34 -13.31
N ILE A 87 -4.17 5.70 -12.92
CA ILE A 87 -2.83 6.22 -13.15
C ILE A 87 -2.38 5.84 -14.57
N PRO A 88 -2.01 6.83 -15.43
CA PRO A 88 -1.52 6.57 -16.77
C PRO A 88 -0.23 5.73 -16.74
N SER A 89 -0.03 4.89 -17.76
CA SER A 89 1.08 3.94 -17.83
C SER A 89 2.46 4.57 -17.75
N GLU A 90 2.63 5.79 -18.25
CA GLU A 90 3.88 6.53 -18.24
C GLU A 90 4.28 7.04 -16.85
N TYR A 91 3.33 7.10 -15.90
CA TYR A 91 3.55 7.50 -14.52
C TYR A 91 3.57 6.33 -13.54
N LYS A 92 3.52 5.07 -14.03
CA LYS A 92 3.58 3.89 -13.16
C LYS A 92 4.42 2.77 -13.73
N ASN A 93 5.03 2.00 -12.84
CA ASN A 93 5.67 0.74 -13.17
C ASN A 93 5.39 -0.29 -12.07
N GLU A 94 5.37 -1.58 -12.39
CA GLU A 94 5.19 -2.66 -11.42
C GLU A 94 6.51 -3.42 -11.22
N ASN A 95 6.90 -3.60 -9.96
CA ASN A 95 8.02 -4.43 -9.57
C ASN A 95 7.54 -5.62 -8.73
N CYS A 96 8.23 -6.75 -8.87
CA CYS A 96 7.93 -7.99 -8.19
C CYS A 96 9.03 -8.33 -7.17
N PHE A 97 8.63 -8.67 -5.94
CA PHE A 97 9.54 -8.96 -4.83
C PHE A 97 9.25 -10.34 -4.22
N LEU A 98 10.31 -11.06 -3.87
CA LEU A 98 10.16 -12.33 -3.14
C LEU A 98 9.70 -12.05 -1.71
N VAL A 99 8.66 -12.76 -1.28
CA VAL A 99 8.20 -12.71 0.10
C VAL A 99 9.02 -13.70 0.93
N ARG A 100 9.64 -13.23 2.01
CA ARG A 100 10.48 -14.08 2.87
C ARG A 100 9.58 -15.08 3.62
N GLY A 101 9.91 -16.37 3.50
CA GLY A 101 9.17 -17.42 4.22
C GLY A 101 7.83 -17.79 3.59
N ASP A 102 7.52 -17.27 2.42
CA ASP A 102 6.29 -17.54 1.67
C ASP A 102 6.65 -17.88 0.20
N SER A 103 5.77 -18.60 -0.49
CA SER A 103 5.95 -18.96 -1.90
C SER A 103 5.46 -17.90 -2.88
N ARG A 104 4.71 -16.90 -2.39
CA ARG A 104 4.16 -15.78 -3.17
C ARG A 104 5.21 -14.74 -3.54
N ILE A 105 4.86 -13.93 -4.54
CA ILE A 105 5.59 -12.74 -4.98
C ILE A 105 4.74 -11.53 -4.65
N ALA A 106 5.28 -10.53 -3.96
CA ALA A 106 4.60 -9.25 -3.74
C ALA A 106 4.79 -8.37 -4.97
N LYS A 107 3.68 -7.84 -5.51
CA LYS A 107 3.68 -6.84 -6.58
C LYS A 107 3.55 -5.46 -5.96
N ILE A 108 4.46 -4.57 -6.34
CA ILE A 108 4.47 -3.19 -5.88
C ILE A 108 4.40 -2.27 -7.11
N THR A 109 3.34 -1.48 -7.21
CA THR A 109 3.26 -0.40 -8.19
C THR A 109 3.99 0.84 -7.66
N GLN A 110 4.96 1.29 -8.44
CA GLN A 110 5.66 2.55 -8.27
C GLN A 110 4.89 3.63 -9.01
N VAL A 111 4.66 4.77 -8.36
CA VAL A 111 4.01 5.94 -8.96
C VAL A 111 4.98 7.11 -9.00
N TRP A 112 5.09 7.70 -10.18
CA TRP A 112 6.04 8.75 -10.51
C TRP A 112 5.28 10.04 -10.83
N GLU A 113 5.87 11.18 -10.48
CA GLU A 113 5.32 12.49 -10.81
C GLU A 113 6.41 13.38 -11.41
N ASP A 114 6.03 14.26 -12.34
CA ASP A 114 6.92 15.29 -12.84
C ASP A 114 7.21 16.31 -11.75
N VAL A 115 8.49 16.47 -11.45
CA VAL A 115 8.99 17.46 -10.50
C VAL A 115 10.04 18.29 -11.19
N LYS A 116 9.99 19.60 -10.96
CA LYS A 116 11.06 20.50 -11.39
C LYS A 116 12.30 20.20 -10.55
N ASN A 117 13.33 19.65 -11.20
CA ASN A 117 14.54 19.27 -10.52
C ASN A 117 15.60 20.36 -10.69
N GLN A 118 16.05 20.95 -9.57
CA GLN A 118 17.07 22.00 -9.58
C GLN A 118 18.44 21.49 -10.05
N GLU A 119 18.77 20.24 -9.75
CA GLU A 119 20.00 19.58 -10.22
C GLU A 119 19.95 19.32 -11.73
N CYS A 120 18.74 19.18 -12.29
CA CYS A 120 18.51 19.14 -13.73
C CYS A 120 18.20 20.53 -14.31
N LEU A 121 18.79 21.61 -13.78
CA LEU A 121 18.65 22.98 -14.30
C LEU A 121 17.18 23.47 -14.40
N GLY A 122 16.29 22.92 -13.58
CA GLY A 122 14.87 23.25 -13.57
C GLY A 122 14.03 22.54 -14.63
N PHE A 123 14.59 21.59 -15.38
CA PHE A 123 13.81 20.70 -16.25
C PHE A 123 12.94 19.76 -15.39
N GLU A 124 11.80 19.36 -15.97
CA GLU A 124 10.92 18.38 -15.36
C GLU A 124 11.56 16.99 -15.49
N SER A 125 11.63 16.28 -14.36
CA SER A 125 12.08 14.90 -14.29
C SER A 125 11.09 14.10 -13.46
N LEU A 126 10.85 12.85 -13.86
CA LEU A 126 10.04 11.92 -13.07
C LEU A 126 10.76 11.57 -11.77
N GLU A 127 10.08 11.80 -10.66
CA GLU A 127 10.52 11.37 -9.34
C GLU A 127 9.54 10.36 -8.76
N LEU A 128 10.07 9.32 -8.12
CA LEU A 128 9.26 8.34 -7.40
C LEU A 128 8.58 9.02 -6.22
N LYS A 129 7.24 8.98 -6.19
CA LYS A 129 6.45 9.56 -5.09
C LYS A 129 5.83 8.51 -4.20
N TYR A 130 5.31 7.43 -4.77
CA TYR A 130 4.60 6.42 -3.99
C TYR A 130 4.99 4.99 -4.38
N LEU A 131 4.87 4.11 -3.40
CA LEU A 131 4.98 2.66 -3.54
C LEU A 131 3.71 2.05 -2.96
N PHE A 132 2.91 1.43 -3.82
CA PHE A 132 1.64 0.82 -3.49
C PHE A 132 1.72 -0.69 -3.65
N PHE A 133 1.13 -1.42 -2.71
CA PHE A 133 0.97 -2.86 -2.83
C PHE A 133 -0.17 -3.16 -3.80
N SER A 134 0.13 -3.92 -4.85
CA SER A 134 -0.79 -4.19 -5.96
C SER A 134 -1.29 -5.64 -5.96
N GLY A 135 -0.84 -6.42 -4.99
CA GLY A 135 -1.29 -7.79 -4.77
C GLY A 135 -0.17 -8.82 -4.71
N PHE A 136 -0.54 -10.07 -4.49
CA PHE A 136 0.33 -11.22 -4.57
C PHE A 136 0.21 -11.92 -5.92
N GLY A 137 1.33 -12.48 -6.38
CA GLY A 137 1.42 -13.35 -7.54
C GLY A 137 2.00 -14.71 -7.17
N VAL A 138 1.83 -15.68 -8.08
CA VAL A 138 2.39 -17.03 -7.93
C VAL A 138 3.79 -17.08 -8.54
N ARG A 139 4.74 -17.67 -7.80
CA ARG A 139 6.10 -17.92 -8.28
C ARG A 139 6.08 -18.85 -9.49
N GLY A 140 6.47 -18.33 -10.66
CA GLY A 140 6.51 -19.08 -11.92
C GLY A 140 5.58 -18.53 -13.01
N ASN A 141 4.66 -17.62 -12.68
CA ASN A 141 3.86 -16.91 -13.67
C ASN A 141 4.41 -15.49 -13.85
N ASN A 142 5.65 -15.40 -14.33
CA ASN A 142 6.16 -14.17 -14.92
C ASN A 142 5.44 -14.01 -16.26
N GLY A 143 4.25 -13.42 -16.22
CA GLY A 143 3.48 -13.10 -17.42
C GLY A 143 4.39 -12.43 -18.44
N LYS A 144 4.56 -13.10 -19.58
CA LYS A 144 4.93 -12.45 -20.84
C LYS A 144 3.72 -11.73 -21.39
#